data_AF-A0A532TGI6-F1
#
_entry.id   AF-A0A532TGI6-F1
#
_cell.length_a   1.000
_cell.length_b   1.000
_cell.length_c   1.000
_cell.angle_alpha   90.00
_cell.angle_beta   90.00
_cell.angle_gamma   90.00
#
_symmetry.space_group_name_H-M   'P 1'
#
loop_
_entity.id
_entity.type
_entity.pdbx_description
1 polymer ?
#
loop_
_entity_poly.entity_id
_entity_poly.type
_entity_poly.pdbx_seq_one_letter_code
_entity_poly.pdbx_strand_id
1 'polypeptide(L)'
;MKDYRIDDDWILNRISGQSNSFSQWLSNIMNSVEKTLEEVHPEALEEFKKDKNLVSFKDLDKELSEAQKELDKLGFFGKSISNFTTKILSGIQKPIEKHIKKSLKDIEGLDLDLDFITGKKKDLSTALFDVSKERGIESEGLLYLIRALPDLEAFLYSTSVRKYYRDHTEHALRVAVLGDFLLEQDLGQGSLEGMISELTELDKNLLKDKFWWITGLLHDIGYPLGKMTTAVNYSLLNQLLKCYPTLDLEFIPFEINLAWKGEQEEYLKIIEEGLSKEARELLRQGAGFKYQSSSAQDIQTFLNQPNGHPEFKYKNPVELDHGVISALSLLKGLGTPHEIKQNDEYVGYILCARAMALHNFKASLKDYVFKEQPLAFFLMLIDELQEWGRPIPVQIRDTYFTTELTKVTLLDELLLSLDEFSWLMQFKNQQAKDLMKFNFNLFSNDKKKTFGRLKSGDLFPETTINLQDIKIIKEKKEKKENIIAQDTIII
;
A
#
# COMPACT_ATOMS: atom_id res chain seq x y z
N MET A 1 7.54 6.24 27.63
CA MET A 1 7.67 6.15 26.17
C MET A 1 7.06 4.84 25.71
N LYS A 2 5.85 4.95 25.14
CA LYS A 2 5.22 3.83 24.46
C LYS A 2 5.81 3.78 23.05
N ASP A 3 6.82 2.93 22.88
CA ASP A 3 7.43 2.68 21.58
C ASP A 3 6.67 1.56 20.88
N TYR A 4 6.27 1.79 19.64
CA TYR A 4 5.58 0.82 18.79
C TYR A 4 6.54 0.34 17.70
N ARG A 5 6.59 -0.98 17.53
CA ARG A 5 7.22 -1.62 16.38
C ARG A 5 6.13 -1.92 15.37
N ILE A 6 6.11 -1.17 14.27
CA ILE A 6 5.13 -1.27 13.20
C ILE A 6 5.75 -2.11 12.08
N ASP A 7 5.23 -3.31 11.91
CA ASP A 7 5.55 -4.26 10.86
C ASP A 7 4.26 -4.96 10.38
N ASP A 8 4.37 -5.92 9.47
CA ASP A 8 3.19 -6.62 8.95
C ASP A 8 2.48 -7.47 10.03
N ASP A 9 3.21 -7.97 11.02
CA ASP A 9 2.62 -8.69 12.15
C ASP A 9 1.75 -7.75 12.99
N TRP A 10 2.24 -6.53 13.25
CA TRP A 10 1.49 -5.49 13.94
C TRP A 10 0.21 -5.12 13.17
N ILE A 11 0.30 -4.97 11.85
CA ILE A 11 -0.86 -4.69 10.99
C ILE A 11 -1.90 -5.79 11.09
N LEU A 12 -1.49 -7.06 10.90
CA LEU A 12 -2.37 -8.23 10.95
C LEU A 12 -3.06 -8.37 12.31
N ASN A 13 -2.31 -8.21 13.39
CA ASN A 13 -2.87 -8.25 14.74
C ASN A 13 -3.92 -7.17 14.93
N ARG A 14 -3.62 -5.93 14.52
CA ARG A 14 -4.54 -4.82 14.70
C ARG A 14 -5.82 -4.99 13.88
N ILE A 15 -5.71 -5.34 12.60
CA ILE A 15 -6.91 -5.54 11.79
C ILE A 15 -7.74 -6.74 12.26
N SER A 16 -7.10 -7.79 12.81
CA SER A 16 -7.82 -8.94 13.36
C SER A 16 -8.67 -8.61 14.58
N GLY A 17 -8.25 -7.63 15.39
CA GLY A 17 -9.04 -7.12 16.53
C GLY A 17 -10.14 -6.15 16.11
N GLN A 18 -9.98 -5.51 14.95
CA GLN A 18 -10.92 -4.47 14.49
C GLN A 18 -11.93 -4.93 13.44
N SER A 19 -11.71 -6.08 12.81
CA SER A 19 -12.58 -6.60 11.76
C SER A 19 -12.96 -8.04 12.04
N ASN A 20 -14.24 -8.26 12.29
CA ASN A 20 -14.80 -9.59 12.48
C ASN A 20 -14.61 -10.44 11.22
N SER A 21 -14.78 -9.82 10.06
CA SER A 21 -14.66 -10.49 8.78
C SER A 21 -13.21 -10.90 8.48
N PHE A 22 -12.24 -10.04 8.79
CA PHE A 22 -10.81 -10.36 8.72
C PHE A 22 -10.41 -11.45 9.72
N SER A 23 -10.89 -11.36 10.96
CA SER A 23 -10.66 -12.38 12.00
C SER A 23 -11.20 -13.75 11.57
N GLN A 24 -12.41 -13.78 11.00
CA GLN A 24 -13.00 -14.99 10.45
C GLN A 24 -12.21 -15.51 9.24
N TRP A 25 -11.71 -14.64 8.37
CA TRP A 25 -10.83 -15.00 7.26
C TRP A 25 -9.54 -15.67 7.77
N LEU A 26 -8.84 -15.07 8.72
CA LEU A 26 -7.65 -15.64 9.36
C LEU A 26 -7.95 -17.01 9.99
N SER A 27 -9.06 -17.11 10.73
CA SER A 27 -9.48 -18.37 11.34
C SER A 27 -9.69 -19.48 10.30
N ASN A 28 -10.33 -19.15 9.17
CA ASN A 28 -10.54 -20.11 8.08
C ASN A 28 -9.22 -20.57 7.43
N ILE A 29 -8.25 -19.66 7.27
CA ILE A 29 -6.91 -19.99 6.77
C ILE A 29 -6.22 -20.94 7.74
N MET A 30 -6.21 -20.60 9.03
CA MET A 30 -5.56 -21.42 10.06
C MET A 30 -6.18 -22.82 10.14
N ASN A 31 -7.51 -22.93 10.04
CA ASN A 31 -8.18 -24.24 10.02
C ASN A 31 -7.82 -25.06 8.75
N SER A 32 -7.64 -24.39 7.61
CA SER A 32 -7.24 -25.05 6.36
C SER A 32 -5.79 -25.55 6.42
N VAL A 33 -4.89 -24.76 7.01
CA VAL A 33 -3.50 -25.16 7.28
C VAL A 33 -3.46 -26.34 8.25
N GLU A 34 -4.21 -26.29 9.35
CA GLU A 34 -4.29 -27.40 10.31
C GLU A 34 -4.76 -28.69 9.66
N LYS A 35 -5.83 -28.63 8.86
CA LYS A 35 -6.33 -29.80 8.15
C LYS A 35 -5.29 -30.37 7.18
N THR A 36 -4.59 -29.51 6.45
CA THR A 36 -3.53 -29.94 5.52
C THR A 36 -2.35 -30.56 6.27
N LEU A 37 -1.93 -29.96 7.39
CA LEU A 37 -0.88 -30.52 8.24
C LEU A 37 -1.32 -31.86 8.87
N GLU A 38 -2.58 -31.99 9.29
CA GLU A 38 -3.13 -33.25 9.80
C GLU A 38 -3.05 -34.38 8.77
N GLU A 39 -3.36 -34.06 7.50
CA GLU A 39 -3.36 -35.02 6.40
C GLU A 39 -1.94 -35.37 5.91
N VAL A 40 -1.02 -34.41 5.88
CA VAL A 40 0.31 -34.58 5.25
C VAL A 40 1.43 -34.81 6.27
N HIS A 41 1.39 -34.14 7.43
CA HIS A 41 2.46 -34.11 8.44
C HIS A 41 1.89 -33.97 9.86
N PRO A 42 1.24 -35.00 10.43
CA PRO A 42 0.59 -34.92 11.74
C PRO A 42 1.56 -34.55 12.87
N GLU A 43 2.84 -34.89 12.76
CA GLU A 43 3.90 -34.44 13.68
C GLU A 43 4.12 -32.93 13.64
N ALA A 44 4.04 -32.30 12.47
CA ALA A 44 4.14 -30.85 12.31
C ALA A 44 2.88 -30.15 12.83
N LEU A 45 1.71 -30.79 12.74
CA LEU A 45 0.48 -30.28 13.36
C LEU A 45 0.60 -30.18 14.88
N GLU A 46 1.23 -31.15 15.54
CA GLU A 46 1.42 -31.12 17.00
C GLU A 46 2.37 -30.00 17.43
N GLU A 47 3.41 -29.69 16.65
CA GLU A 47 4.27 -28.53 16.87
C GLU A 47 3.50 -27.22 16.61
N PHE A 48 2.76 -27.15 15.51
CA PHE A 48 1.91 -26.03 15.15
C PHE A 48 0.84 -25.72 16.21
N LYS A 49 0.17 -26.75 16.76
CA LYS A 49 -0.84 -26.61 17.82
C LYS A 49 -0.23 -26.16 19.15
N LYS A 50 1.01 -26.58 19.47
CA LYS A 50 1.74 -26.10 20.64
C LYS A 50 2.04 -24.60 20.56
N ASP A 51 2.35 -24.12 19.36
CA ASP A 51 2.55 -22.69 19.11
C ASP A 51 1.21 -21.92 19.05
N LYS A 52 0.12 -22.55 18.58
CA LYS A 52 -1.23 -21.96 18.49
C LYS A 52 -1.93 -21.82 19.85
N ASN A 53 -1.63 -22.67 20.84
CA ASN A 53 -2.25 -22.63 22.18
C ASN A 53 -1.89 -21.40 23.04
N LEU A 54 -1.14 -20.43 22.50
CA LEU A 54 -0.93 -19.10 23.10
C LEU A 54 -1.82 -18.01 22.47
N VAL A 55 -2.69 -18.36 21.52
CA VAL A 55 -3.52 -17.39 20.77
C VAL A 55 -4.96 -17.88 20.66
N SER A 56 -5.67 -17.86 21.78
CA SER A 56 -7.11 -17.63 21.73
C SER A 56 -7.31 -16.12 21.51
N PHE A 57 -7.55 -15.71 20.26
CA PHE A 57 -7.75 -14.29 19.89
C PHE A 57 -8.88 -13.60 20.67
N LYS A 58 -9.79 -14.36 21.31
CA LYS A 58 -10.84 -13.83 22.18
C LYS A 58 -10.40 -13.59 23.62
N ASP A 59 -9.40 -14.32 24.11
CA ASP A 59 -8.87 -14.15 25.46
C ASP A 59 -7.77 -13.08 25.52
N LEU A 60 -7.15 -12.76 24.37
CA LEU A 60 -6.12 -11.72 24.25
C LEU A 60 -6.62 -10.31 24.55
N ASP A 61 -7.84 -9.94 24.16
CA ASP A 61 -8.42 -8.62 24.51
C ASP A 61 -8.71 -8.49 26.01
N LYS A 62 -9.14 -9.59 26.63
CA LYS A 62 -9.44 -9.63 28.06
C LYS A 62 -8.16 -9.59 28.88
N GLU A 63 -7.16 -10.40 28.51
CA GLU A 63 -5.85 -10.45 29.15
C GLU A 63 -4.99 -9.21 28.86
N LEU A 64 -5.09 -8.56 27.69
CA LEU A 64 -4.45 -7.27 27.43
C LEU A 64 -5.07 -6.16 28.28
N SER A 65 -6.39 -6.14 28.45
CA SER A 65 -7.07 -5.15 29.30
C SER A 65 -6.73 -5.32 30.80
N GLU A 66 -6.44 -6.55 31.23
CA GLU A 66 -6.04 -6.89 32.59
C GLU A 66 -4.52 -6.70 32.80
N ALA A 67 -3.68 -7.06 31.82
CA ALA A 67 -2.24 -6.88 31.84
C ALA A 67 -1.83 -5.40 31.71
N GLN A 68 -2.58 -4.58 30.98
CA GLN A 68 -2.35 -3.12 30.92
C GLN A 68 -2.58 -2.47 32.30
N LYS A 69 -3.55 -2.98 33.08
CA LYS A 69 -3.84 -2.53 34.44
C LYS A 69 -2.83 -3.03 35.49
N GLU A 70 -2.13 -4.12 35.22
CA GLU A 70 -1.03 -4.63 36.07
C GLU A 70 0.34 -4.03 35.69
N LEU A 71 0.56 -3.67 34.42
CA LEU A 71 1.77 -3.02 33.93
C LEU A 71 1.95 -1.59 34.49
N ASP A 72 0.86 -0.87 34.77
CA ASP A 72 0.91 0.44 35.43
C ASP A 72 1.36 0.33 36.91
N LYS A 73 1.44 -0.88 37.49
CA LYS A 73 1.83 -1.12 38.89
C LYS A 73 3.24 -1.66 39.06
N LEU A 74 3.92 -2.07 38.00
CA LEU A 74 5.25 -2.68 38.08
C LEU A 74 6.27 -1.89 37.25
N GLY A 75 6.92 -0.97 37.93
CA GLY A 75 8.15 -0.36 37.44
C GLY A 75 9.23 -1.41 37.21
N PHE A 76 10.00 -1.17 36.15
CA PHE A 76 11.35 -1.69 35.91
C PHE A 76 11.48 -3.20 35.63
N PHE A 77 10.90 -3.72 34.55
CA PHE A 77 11.47 -4.85 33.76
C PHE A 77 10.66 -5.08 32.47
N GLY A 78 10.86 -4.25 31.45
CA GLY A 78 10.19 -4.37 30.15
C GLY A 78 11.20 -4.51 29.01
N LYS A 79 11.55 -5.74 28.61
CA LYS A 79 12.43 -5.99 27.44
C LYS A 79 12.25 -7.35 26.74
N SER A 80 11.14 -8.06 26.90
CA SER A 80 11.02 -9.44 26.34
C SER A 80 9.75 -9.81 25.57
N ILE A 81 8.89 -8.85 25.21
CA ILE A 81 7.59 -9.19 24.60
C ILE A 81 7.56 -8.99 23.05
N SER A 82 8.56 -8.35 22.44
CA SER A 82 8.56 -8.07 20.98
C SER A 82 9.09 -9.19 20.06
N ASN A 83 9.54 -10.33 20.61
CA ASN A 83 10.16 -11.44 19.86
C ASN A 83 9.21 -12.62 19.56
N PHE A 84 7.93 -12.50 19.90
CA PHE A 84 7.01 -13.63 19.92
C PHE A 84 6.16 -13.74 18.65
N THR A 85 5.62 -12.64 18.13
CA THR A 85 4.83 -12.63 16.88
C THR A 85 5.68 -12.88 15.64
N THR A 86 6.90 -12.32 15.62
CA THR A 86 7.90 -12.58 14.58
C THR A 86 8.30 -14.05 14.53
N LYS A 87 8.18 -14.80 15.64
CA LYS A 87 8.36 -16.25 15.68
C LYS A 87 7.13 -17.03 15.23
N ILE A 88 5.93 -16.47 15.27
CA ILE A 88 4.74 -17.15 14.79
C ILE A 88 4.69 -17.03 13.27
N LEU A 89 4.85 -15.85 12.66
CA LEU A 89 4.83 -15.78 11.19
C LEU A 89 6.14 -16.28 10.55
N SER A 90 7.32 -15.95 11.09
CA SER A 90 8.57 -16.53 10.57
C SER A 90 8.89 -17.94 11.07
N GLY A 91 8.24 -18.42 12.15
CA GLY A 91 8.34 -19.80 12.66
C GLY A 91 7.15 -20.69 12.30
N ILE A 92 6.09 -20.17 11.69
CA ILE A 92 5.21 -20.92 10.81
C ILE A 92 5.90 -20.99 9.44
N GLN A 93 6.31 -19.86 8.87
CA GLN A 93 6.90 -19.84 7.54
C GLN A 93 8.21 -20.62 7.48
N LYS A 94 9.21 -20.48 8.36
CA LYS A 94 10.51 -21.18 8.18
C LYS A 94 10.50 -22.68 8.49
N PRO A 95 9.88 -23.20 9.56
CA PRO A 95 9.76 -24.63 9.83
C PRO A 95 8.78 -25.31 8.88
N ILE A 96 7.65 -24.70 8.54
CA ILE A 96 6.75 -25.24 7.51
C ILE A 96 7.43 -25.15 6.16
N GLU A 97 7.99 -24.04 5.72
CA GLU A 97 8.71 -23.94 4.44
C GLU A 97 9.98 -24.82 4.43
N LYS A 98 10.66 -25.06 5.57
CA LYS A 98 11.83 -25.97 5.63
C LYS A 98 11.41 -27.44 5.71
N HIS A 99 10.32 -27.79 6.38
CA HIS A 99 9.78 -29.16 6.38
C HIS A 99 9.05 -29.45 5.08
N ILE A 100 8.21 -28.57 4.58
CA ILE A 100 7.61 -28.62 3.24
C ILE A 100 8.69 -28.61 2.16
N LYS A 101 9.70 -27.70 2.13
CA LYS A 101 10.78 -27.81 1.11
C LYS A 101 11.66 -29.04 1.26
N LYS A 102 11.78 -29.62 2.45
CA LYS A 102 12.53 -30.86 2.67
C LYS A 102 11.72 -32.09 2.26
N SER A 103 10.42 -32.13 2.56
CA SER A 103 9.46 -33.15 2.14
C SER A 103 9.12 -33.06 0.65
N LEU A 104 9.05 -31.86 0.07
CA LEU A 104 8.84 -31.60 -1.36
C LEU A 104 10.09 -31.86 -2.20
N LYS A 105 11.30 -31.72 -1.63
CA LYS A 105 12.55 -32.13 -2.32
C LYS A 105 12.63 -33.63 -2.53
N ASP A 106 11.99 -34.42 -1.68
CA ASP A 106 11.94 -35.89 -1.78
C ASP A 106 10.75 -36.37 -2.64
N ILE A 107 9.92 -35.45 -3.14
CA ILE A 107 8.81 -35.70 -4.08
C ILE A 107 9.08 -34.91 -5.37
N GLU A 108 10.02 -35.38 -6.18
CA GLU A 108 10.22 -34.87 -7.55
C GLU A 108 8.91 -35.06 -8.34
N GLY A 109 8.18 -33.96 -8.59
CA GLY A 109 7.05 -33.93 -9.52
C GLY A 109 5.69 -33.49 -8.96
N LEU A 110 5.56 -33.22 -7.65
CA LEU A 110 4.38 -32.50 -7.15
C LEU A 110 4.68 -31.00 -7.12
N ASP A 111 4.34 -30.34 -8.22
CA ASP A 111 4.02 -28.92 -8.23
C ASP A 111 2.73 -28.75 -7.41
N LEU A 112 2.88 -28.78 -6.08
CA LEU A 112 1.81 -28.50 -5.14
C LEU A 112 1.54 -27.00 -5.22
N ASP A 113 0.81 -26.64 -6.27
CA ASP A 113 0.08 -25.41 -6.35
C ASP A 113 -0.96 -25.46 -5.22
N LEU A 114 -0.54 -25.08 -4.01
CA LEU A 114 -1.39 -24.89 -2.83
C LEU A 114 -2.59 -23.98 -3.15
N ASP A 115 -2.46 -23.16 -4.21
CA ASP A 115 -3.51 -22.32 -4.78
C ASP A 115 -4.59 -23.13 -5.53
N PHE A 116 -4.25 -24.29 -6.10
CA PHE A 116 -5.19 -25.17 -6.81
C PHE A 116 -5.97 -26.09 -5.86
N ILE A 117 -5.34 -26.62 -4.81
CA ILE A 117 -5.96 -27.62 -3.91
C ILE A 117 -7.04 -27.01 -3.01
N THR A 118 -6.92 -25.73 -2.65
CA THR A 118 -7.90 -25.09 -1.78
C THR A 118 -9.12 -24.54 -2.53
N GLY A 119 -9.05 -24.42 -3.87
CA GLY A 119 -10.18 -24.03 -4.75
C GLY A 119 -10.87 -22.71 -4.40
N LYS A 120 -10.33 -21.94 -3.45
CA LYS A 120 -10.87 -20.70 -2.90
C LYS A 120 -9.70 -19.85 -2.43
N LYS A 121 -9.05 -19.16 -3.38
CA LYS A 121 -8.25 -17.98 -3.07
C LYS A 121 -9.17 -17.00 -2.36
N LYS A 122 -9.16 -16.99 -1.02
CA LYS A 122 -9.48 -15.77 -0.29
C LYS A 122 -8.17 -15.02 -0.19
N ASP A 123 -7.78 -14.39 -1.29
CA ASP A 123 -6.62 -13.52 -1.34
C ASP A 123 -6.84 -12.28 -0.46
N LEU A 124 -5.80 -11.46 -0.29
CA LEU A 124 -5.88 -10.23 0.49
C LEU A 124 -6.99 -9.29 -0.03
N SER A 125 -7.37 -9.38 -1.30
CA SER A 125 -8.48 -8.62 -1.87
C SER A 125 -9.83 -9.04 -1.33
N THR A 126 -10.02 -10.32 -1.04
CA THR A 126 -11.22 -10.82 -0.38
C THR A 126 -11.30 -10.27 1.04
N ALA A 127 -10.17 -10.23 1.74
CA ALA A 127 -10.09 -9.64 3.07
C ALA A 127 -10.35 -8.11 3.03
N LEU A 128 -9.79 -7.41 2.04
CA LEU A 128 -10.04 -5.99 1.79
C LEU A 128 -11.50 -5.71 1.44
N PHE A 129 -12.10 -6.52 0.58
CA PHE A 129 -13.51 -6.45 0.25
C PHE A 129 -14.38 -6.63 1.50
N ASP A 130 -14.08 -7.64 2.30
CA ASP A 130 -14.81 -7.97 3.52
C ASP A 130 -14.70 -6.82 4.56
N VAL A 131 -13.49 -6.31 4.78
CA VAL A 131 -13.22 -5.15 5.64
C VAL A 131 -13.91 -3.90 5.10
N SER A 132 -13.84 -3.63 3.80
CA SER A 132 -14.50 -2.49 3.17
C SER A 132 -16.00 -2.50 3.41
N LYS A 133 -16.63 -3.67 3.27
CA LYS A 133 -18.04 -3.87 3.54
C LYS A 133 -18.39 -3.69 5.02
N GLU A 134 -17.56 -4.22 5.92
CA GLU A 134 -17.71 -4.03 7.37
C GLU A 134 -17.61 -2.56 7.78
N ARG A 135 -16.80 -1.78 7.06
CA ARG A 135 -16.65 -0.32 7.23
C ARG A 135 -17.71 0.50 6.48
N GLY A 136 -18.78 -0.13 5.99
CA GLY A 136 -19.94 0.55 5.41
C GLY A 136 -19.75 1.03 3.97
N ILE A 137 -18.83 0.43 3.21
CA ILE A 137 -18.76 0.61 1.75
C ILE A 137 -19.80 -0.33 1.12
N GLU A 138 -20.93 0.23 0.69
CA GLU A 138 -22.05 -0.52 0.10
C GLU A 138 -22.13 -0.42 -1.43
N SER A 139 -21.37 0.50 -2.04
CA SER A 139 -21.38 0.69 -3.50
C SER A 139 -20.90 -0.58 -4.21
N GLU A 140 -21.80 -1.25 -4.93
CA GLU A 140 -21.46 -2.45 -5.72
C GLU A 140 -20.33 -2.19 -6.72
N GLY A 141 -20.28 -0.99 -7.31
CA GLY A 141 -19.23 -0.59 -8.25
C GLY A 141 -17.86 -0.51 -7.58
N LEU A 142 -17.76 0.11 -6.39
CA LEU A 142 -16.49 0.20 -5.65
C LEU A 142 -16.05 -1.17 -5.12
N LEU A 143 -16.99 -1.92 -4.59
CA LEU A 143 -16.76 -3.28 -4.13
C LEU A 143 -16.30 -4.21 -5.28
N TYR A 144 -16.83 -4.03 -6.49
CA TYR A 144 -16.35 -4.72 -7.68
C TYR A 144 -14.92 -4.31 -8.04
N LEU A 145 -14.62 -3.00 -8.02
CA LEU A 145 -13.26 -2.52 -8.29
C LEU A 145 -12.25 -3.12 -7.32
N ILE A 146 -12.53 -3.14 -6.01
CA ILE A 146 -11.67 -3.74 -4.99
C ILE A 146 -11.39 -5.23 -5.31
N ARG A 147 -12.42 -5.98 -5.72
CA ARG A 147 -12.25 -7.40 -6.12
C ARG A 147 -11.43 -7.57 -7.38
N ALA A 148 -11.48 -6.63 -8.31
CA ALA A 148 -10.75 -6.69 -9.57
C ALA A 148 -9.29 -6.21 -9.45
N LEU A 149 -8.90 -5.55 -8.35
CA LEU A 149 -7.56 -5.01 -8.16
C LEU A 149 -6.46 -6.07 -8.32
N PRO A 150 -6.51 -7.26 -7.68
CA PRO A 150 -5.42 -8.23 -7.80
C PRO A 150 -5.18 -8.69 -9.23
N ASP A 151 -6.23 -8.86 -10.03
CA ASP A 151 -6.12 -9.28 -11.42
C ASP A 151 -5.42 -8.19 -12.24
N LEU A 152 -5.80 -6.93 -12.01
CA LEU A 152 -5.16 -5.77 -12.63
C LEU A 152 -3.71 -5.59 -12.17
N GLU A 153 -3.44 -5.78 -10.89
CA GLU A 153 -2.09 -5.73 -10.33
C GLU A 153 -1.22 -6.84 -10.89
N ALA A 154 -1.72 -8.08 -10.97
CA ALA A 154 -1.02 -9.22 -11.57
C ALA A 154 -0.68 -8.94 -13.04
N PHE A 155 -1.62 -8.36 -13.80
CA PHE A 155 -1.35 -7.92 -15.16
C PHE A 155 -0.25 -6.87 -15.21
N LEU A 156 -0.29 -5.84 -14.35
CA LEU A 156 0.73 -4.81 -14.33
C LEU A 156 2.07 -5.33 -13.86
N TYR A 157 2.12 -6.23 -12.87
CA TYR A 157 3.32 -6.95 -12.48
C TYR A 157 3.94 -7.67 -13.68
N SER A 158 3.13 -8.38 -14.48
CA SER A 158 3.60 -9.11 -15.66
C SER A 158 4.07 -8.20 -16.79
N THR A 159 3.49 -7.00 -16.90
CA THR A 159 3.77 -6.05 -17.99
C THR A 159 4.66 -4.88 -17.59
N SER A 160 4.97 -4.67 -16.31
CA SER A 160 5.83 -3.60 -15.85
C SER A 160 7.30 -4.00 -15.97
N VAL A 161 7.96 -3.55 -17.05
CA VAL A 161 9.40 -3.78 -17.27
C VAL A 161 10.28 -2.81 -16.45
N ARG A 162 9.69 -1.78 -15.84
CA ARG A 162 10.39 -0.98 -14.82
C ARG A 162 10.28 -1.72 -13.49
N LYS A 163 11.43 -2.23 -13.04
CA LYS A 163 11.73 -3.19 -11.96
C LYS A 163 11.11 -2.97 -10.56
N TYR A 164 10.10 -2.12 -10.41
CA TYR A 164 9.55 -1.68 -9.11
C TYR A 164 8.04 -1.46 -9.20
N TYR A 165 7.26 -2.46 -9.61
CA TYR A 165 5.82 -2.43 -9.38
C TYR A 165 5.54 -2.80 -7.92
N ARG A 166 4.79 -1.93 -7.24
CA ARG A 166 4.46 -2.00 -5.81
C ARG A 166 3.17 -2.80 -5.63
N ASP A 167 3.03 -3.48 -4.51
CA ASP A 167 1.78 -4.16 -4.15
C ASP A 167 0.82 -3.10 -3.59
N HIS A 168 -0.02 -2.50 -4.43
CA HIS A 168 -0.88 -1.38 -4.02
C HIS A 168 -2.02 -1.87 -3.12
N THR A 169 -2.44 -3.12 -3.30
CA THR A 169 -3.44 -3.78 -2.45
C THR A 169 -2.94 -3.90 -1.01
N GLU A 170 -1.75 -4.48 -0.79
CA GLU A 170 -1.16 -4.54 0.55
C GLU A 170 -0.83 -3.15 1.12
N HIS A 171 -0.32 -2.24 0.27
CA HIS A 171 0.01 -0.87 0.67
C HIS A 171 -1.22 -0.11 1.18
N ALA A 172 -2.33 -0.11 0.45
CA ALA A 172 -3.57 0.56 0.83
C ALA A 172 -4.12 0.03 2.16
N LEU A 173 -4.02 -1.28 2.41
CA LEU A 173 -4.38 -1.87 3.69
C LEU A 173 -3.51 -1.34 4.83
N ARG A 174 -2.18 -1.33 4.64
CA ARG A 174 -1.23 -0.83 5.64
C ARG A 174 -1.47 0.64 5.95
N VAL A 175 -1.74 1.46 4.94
CA VAL A 175 -2.10 2.88 5.11
C VAL A 175 -3.38 3.01 5.93
N ALA A 176 -4.44 2.28 5.58
CA ALA A 176 -5.71 2.36 6.29
C ALA A 176 -5.57 1.95 7.77
N VAL A 177 -4.91 0.83 8.06
CA VAL A 177 -4.70 0.35 9.44
C VAL A 177 -3.80 1.31 10.24
N LEU A 178 -2.72 1.81 9.64
CA LEU A 178 -1.81 2.73 10.32
C LEU A 178 -2.51 4.05 10.66
N GLY A 179 -3.27 4.62 9.73
CA GLY A 179 -3.98 5.85 10.02
C GLY A 179 -5.14 5.66 11.01
N ASP A 180 -5.84 4.53 11.00
CA ASP A 180 -6.87 4.22 12.01
C ASP A 180 -6.26 4.20 13.41
N PHE A 181 -5.10 3.56 13.56
CA PHE A 181 -4.34 3.59 14.81
C PHE A 181 -3.96 5.00 15.23
N LEU A 182 -3.41 5.79 14.32
CA LEU A 182 -2.94 7.14 14.64
C LEU A 182 -4.10 8.08 14.98
N LEU A 183 -5.25 7.92 14.33
CA LEU A 183 -6.46 8.69 14.62
C LEU A 183 -6.83 8.60 16.11
N GLU A 184 -6.70 7.42 16.73
CA GLU A 184 -7.02 7.20 18.15
C GLU A 184 -6.03 7.87 19.13
N GLN A 185 -4.84 8.28 18.67
CA GLN A 185 -3.79 8.75 19.56
C GLN A 185 -4.02 10.20 19.97
N ASP A 186 -3.87 10.46 21.27
CA ASP A 186 -3.76 11.82 21.83
C ASP A 186 -2.30 12.24 21.81
N LEU A 187 -2.01 13.29 21.03
CA LEU A 187 -0.66 13.83 20.84
C LEU A 187 -0.45 15.13 21.64
N GLY A 188 -1.19 15.30 22.75
CA GLY A 188 -1.07 16.41 23.68
C GLY A 188 -2.02 17.58 23.42
N GLN A 189 -2.70 17.60 22.27
CA GLN A 189 -3.72 18.58 21.90
C GLN A 189 -5.11 17.93 21.74
N GLY A 190 -5.28 16.70 22.22
CA GLY A 190 -6.44 15.86 21.96
C GLY A 190 -6.15 14.79 20.90
N SER A 191 -7.10 13.87 20.73
CA SER A 191 -7.01 12.81 19.74
C SER A 191 -6.97 13.37 18.31
N LEU A 192 -6.14 12.81 17.42
CA LEU A 192 -6.09 13.19 16.01
C LEU A 192 -7.48 13.16 15.35
N GLU A 193 -8.27 12.12 15.59
CA GLU A 193 -9.65 12.02 15.08
C GLU A 193 -10.55 13.18 15.54
N GLY A 194 -10.37 13.67 16.77
CA GLY A 194 -11.13 14.78 17.32
C GLY A 194 -10.78 16.09 16.61
N MET A 195 -9.49 16.34 16.37
CA MET A 195 -9.03 17.53 15.66
C MET A 195 -9.48 17.54 14.20
N ILE A 196 -9.36 16.41 13.49
CA ILE A 196 -9.84 16.31 12.10
C ILE A 196 -11.36 16.43 12.05
N SER A 197 -12.10 15.79 12.98
CA SER A 197 -13.55 15.90 13.09
C SER A 197 -14.01 17.35 13.28
N GLU A 198 -13.35 18.12 14.17
CA GLU A 198 -13.65 19.54 14.39
C GLU A 198 -13.38 20.38 13.13
N LEU A 199 -12.23 20.18 12.47
CA LEU A 199 -11.85 20.94 11.27
C LEU A 199 -12.72 20.62 10.04
N THR A 200 -13.28 19.41 9.98
CA THR A 200 -14.09 18.95 8.83
C THR A 200 -15.59 18.96 9.10
N GLU A 201 -16.00 19.26 10.34
CA GLU A 201 -17.38 19.15 10.83
C GLU A 201 -17.99 17.73 10.64
N LEU A 202 -17.15 16.70 10.48
CA LEU A 202 -17.60 15.31 10.38
C LEU A 202 -17.80 14.71 11.76
N ASP A 203 -18.79 13.83 11.89
CA ASP A 203 -18.91 13.00 13.10
C ASP A 203 -17.62 12.19 13.31
N LYS A 204 -17.12 12.23 14.54
CA LYS A 204 -15.86 11.60 14.95
C LYS A 204 -15.83 10.10 14.68
N ASN A 205 -16.93 9.39 14.97
CA ASN A 205 -16.99 7.95 14.77
C ASN A 205 -17.06 7.61 13.28
N LEU A 206 -17.89 8.33 12.51
CA LEU A 206 -17.95 8.14 11.05
C LEU A 206 -16.61 8.48 10.36
N LEU A 207 -15.92 9.51 10.82
CA LEU A 207 -14.60 9.87 10.32
C LEU A 207 -13.64 8.69 10.41
N LYS A 208 -13.50 8.10 11.60
CA LYS A 208 -12.57 7.01 11.83
C LYS A 208 -13.09 5.69 11.23
N ASP A 209 -14.31 5.28 11.57
CA ASP A 209 -14.82 3.94 11.24
C ASP A 209 -15.24 3.80 9.77
N LYS A 210 -15.35 4.89 9.02
CA LYS A 210 -15.82 4.86 7.63
C LYS A 210 -14.96 5.70 6.68
N PHE A 211 -14.90 7.02 6.88
CA PHE A 211 -14.29 7.92 5.90
C PHE A 211 -12.78 7.73 5.78
N TRP A 212 -12.08 7.50 6.89
CA TRP A 212 -10.65 7.19 6.86
C TRP A 212 -10.39 5.86 6.15
N TRP A 213 -11.15 4.81 6.46
CA TRP A 213 -11.01 3.52 5.78
C TRP A 213 -11.28 3.62 4.28
N ILE A 214 -12.30 4.36 3.86
CA ILE A 214 -12.53 4.67 2.43
C ILE A 214 -11.30 5.37 1.83
N THR A 215 -10.78 6.38 2.53
CA THR A 215 -9.61 7.16 2.09
C THR A 215 -8.37 6.28 1.93
N GLY A 216 -7.98 5.56 2.98
CA GLY A 216 -6.80 4.70 2.99
C GLY A 216 -6.90 3.51 2.03
N LEU A 217 -8.06 2.85 1.95
CA LEU A 217 -8.23 1.68 1.08
C LEU A 217 -8.33 2.04 -0.39
N LEU A 218 -8.89 3.21 -0.72
CA LEU A 218 -9.20 3.56 -2.10
C LEU A 218 -8.25 4.58 -2.73
N HIS A 219 -7.32 5.20 -2.01
CA HIS A 219 -6.49 6.28 -2.58
C HIS A 219 -5.72 5.89 -3.85
N ASP A 220 -5.32 4.62 -3.96
CA ASP A 220 -4.49 4.09 -5.05
C ASP A 220 -5.23 3.21 -6.06
N ILE A 221 -6.56 3.08 -5.99
CA ILE A 221 -7.31 2.18 -6.90
C ILE A 221 -7.25 2.61 -8.37
N GLY A 222 -6.93 3.88 -8.63
CA GLY A 222 -6.71 4.42 -9.96
C GLY A 222 -5.34 4.05 -10.56
N TYR A 223 -4.43 3.44 -9.78
CA TYR A 223 -3.07 3.14 -10.21
C TYR A 223 -3.02 2.27 -11.47
N PRO A 224 -3.84 1.20 -11.58
CA PRO A 224 -3.86 0.40 -12.79
C PRO A 224 -4.12 1.19 -14.06
N LEU A 225 -5.12 2.07 -14.02
CA LEU A 225 -5.46 2.91 -15.16
C LEU A 225 -4.32 3.89 -15.50
N GLY A 226 -3.71 4.50 -14.47
CA GLY A 226 -2.59 5.42 -14.63
C GLY A 226 -1.35 4.80 -15.27
N LYS A 227 -1.12 3.48 -15.08
CA LYS A 227 0.05 2.78 -15.63
C LYS A 227 -0.22 1.94 -16.87
N MET A 228 -1.47 1.54 -17.13
CA MET A 228 -1.83 0.62 -18.20
C MET A 228 -1.30 1.06 -19.57
N THR A 229 -1.52 2.33 -19.94
CA THR A 229 -1.05 2.91 -21.21
C THR A 229 0.47 2.80 -21.36
N THR A 230 1.23 3.05 -20.30
CA THR A 230 2.70 2.90 -20.35
C THR A 230 3.11 1.43 -20.37
N ALA A 231 2.46 0.58 -19.56
CA ALA A 231 2.80 -0.84 -19.44
C ALA A 231 2.59 -1.58 -20.76
N VAL A 232 1.43 -1.40 -21.42
CA VAL A 232 1.13 -2.00 -22.73
C VAL A 232 2.09 -1.49 -23.79
N ASN A 233 2.22 -0.17 -23.95
CA ASN A 233 3.05 0.40 -25.01
C ASN A 233 4.54 0.16 -24.82
N TYR A 234 5.04 0.13 -23.59
CA TYR A 234 6.46 -0.10 -23.36
C TYR A 234 6.79 -1.58 -23.34
N SER A 235 6.01 -2.41 -22.65
CA SER A 235 6.36 -3.82 -22.48
C SER A 235 5.98 -4.66 -23.68
N LEU A 236 4.68 -4.72 -24.01
CA LEU A 236 4.20 -5.59 -25.07
C LEU A 236 4.89 -5.26 -26.39
N LEU A 237 4.96 -3.98 -26.75
CA LEU A 237 5.59 -3.55 -27.99
C LEU A 237 7.09 -3.87 -28.02
N ASN A 238 7.87 -3.54 -26.98
CA ASN A 238 9.29 -3.89 -26.97
C ASN A 238 9.53 -5.41 -26.99
N GLN A 239 8.64 -6.21 -26.42
CA GLN A 239 8.72 -7.67 -26.55
C GLN A 239 8.44 -8.12 -27.98
N LEU A 240 7.41 -7.58 -28.63
CA LEU A 240 7.13 -7.88 -30.05
C LEU A 240 8.30 -7.49 -30.96
N LEU A 241 8.88 -6.30 -30.75
CA LEU A 241 10.06 -5.82 -31.49
C LEU A 241 11.28 -6.74 -31.29
N LYS A 242 11.45 -7.32 -30.10
CA LYS A 242 12.53 -8.29 -29.84
C LYS A 242 12.28 -9.66 -30.46
N CYS A 243 11.02 -10.12 -30.47
CA CYS A 243 10.63 -11.44 -30.99
C CYS A 243 10.64 -11.52 -32.51
N TYR A 244 10.35 -10.41 -33.19
CA TYR A 244 10.25 -10.33 -34.64
C TYR A 244 11.27 -9.35 -35.26
N PRO A 245 12.58 -9.47 -34.95
CA PRO A 245 13.57 -8.46 -35.33
C PRO A 245 13.85 -8.42 -36.84
N THR A 246 13.37 -9.41 -37.59
CA THR A 246 13.59 -9.56 -39.03
C THR A 246 12.44 -9.03 -39.89
N LEU A 247 11.32 -8.65 -39.27
CA LEU A 247 10.15 -8.11 -39.98
C LEU A 247 10.17 -6.59 -39.91
N ASP A 248 9.62 -5.93 -40.93
CA ASP A 248 9.23 -4.53 -40.78
C ASP A 248 7.87 -4.49 -40.09
N LEU A 249 7.75 -3.70 -39.03
CA LEU A 249 6.55 -3.68 -38.19
C LEU A 249 5.95 -2.27 -38.14
N GLU A 250 4.64 -2.20 -38.21
CA GLU A 250 3.87 -0.96 -38.02
C GLU A 250 3.01 -1.11 -36.77
N PHE A 251 3.10 -0.14 -35.87
CA PHE A 251 2.35 -0.13 -34.62
C PHE A 251 1.66 1.21 -34.41
N ILE A 252 0.41 1.14 -33.97
CA ILE A 252 -0.31 2.28 -33.44
C ILE A 252 -0.27 2.12 -31.93
N PRO A 253 0.37 3.05 -31.18
CA PRO A 253 0.38 2.94 -29.73
C PRO A 253 -1.07 2.99 -29.19
N PHE A 254 -1.25 2.39 -28.02
CA PHE A 254 -2.55 2.25 -27.39
C PHE A 254 -2.69 3.26 -26.26
N GLU A 255 -3.63 4.19 -26.33
CA GLU A 255 -3.92 5.12 -25.22
C GLU A 255 -5.25 4.82 -24.55
N ILE A 256 -5.23 4.81 -23.22
CA ILE A 256 -6.43 4.87 -22.40
C ILE A 256 -6.58 6.27 -21.84
N ASN A 257 -7.74 6.88 -22.08
CA ASN A 257 -8.12 8.20 -21.58
C ASN A 257 -9.54 8.15 -21.00
N LEU A 258 -9.87 9.12 -20.15
CA LEU A 258 -11.25 9.31 -19.70
C LEU A 258 -12.12 9.85 -20.84
N ALA A 259 -13.31 9.30 -20.99
CA ALA A 259 -14.31 9.81 -21.91
C ALA A 259 -15.00 11.02 -21.29
N TRP A 260 -14.78 12.22 -21.85
CA TRP A 260 -15.41 13.47 -21.40
C TRP A 260 -16.82 13.70 -21.95
N LYS A 261 -17.39 12.70 -22.64
CA LYS A 261 -18.79 12.75 -23.13
C LYS A 261 -19.82 12.48 -22.03
N GLY A 262 -19.38 12.09 -20.83
CA GLY A 262 -20.24 11.84 -19.66
C GLY A 262 -20.16 12.95 -18.62
N GLU A 263 -20.43 12.58 -17.37
CA GLU A 263 -20.52 13.48 -16.22
C GLU A 263 -19.17 13.73 -15.51
N GLN A 264 -18.05 13.24 -16.05
CA GLN A 264 -16.72 13.30 -15.42
C GLN A 264 -16.32 14.73 -15.04
N GLU A 265 -16.67 15.72 -15.87
CA GLU A 265 -16.39 17.12 -15.57
C GLU A 265 -17.17 17.62 -14.35
N GLU A 266 -18.41 17.15 -14.17
CA GLU A 266 -19.23 17.53 -13.03
C GLU A 266 -18.75 16.89 -11.73
N TYR A 267 -18.28 15.64 -11.76
CA TYR A 267 -17.59 15.05 -10.59
C TYR A 267 -16.30 15.79 -10.27
N LEU A 268 -15.52 16.17 -11.28
CA LEU A 268 -14.29 16.93 -11.06
C LEU A 268 -14.59 18.28 -10.40
N LYS A 269 -15.65 18.99 -10.84
CA LYS A 269 -16.10 20.24 -10.20
C LYS A 269 -16.45 20.07 -8.71
N ILE A 270 -16.98 18.91 -8.31
CA ILE A 270 -17.24 18.59 -6.90
C ILE A 270 -15.93 18.48 -6.11
N ILE A 271 -14.93 17.77 -6.66
CA ILE A 271 -13.61 17.61 -6.04
C ILE A 271 -12.90 18.96 -5.89
N GLU A 272 -13.00 19.80 -6.94
CA GLU A 272 -12.37 21.12 -7.05
C GLU A 272 -12.92 22.16 -6.08
N GLU A 273 -14.08 21.93 -5.46
CA GLU A 273 -14.70 22.88 -4.56
C GLU A 273 -13.82 23.15 -3.34
N GLY A 274 -13.61 24.44 -3.03
CA GLY A 274 -12.73 24.87 -1.93
C GLY A 274 -11.23 24.78 -2.21
N LEU A 275 -10.80 24.26 -3.37
CA LEU A 275 -9.37 24.13 -3.70
C LEU A 275 -8.76 25.37 -4.35
N SER A 276 -7.44 25.53 -4.17
CA SER A 276 -6.65 26.56 -4.85
C SER A 276 -6.73 26.47 -6.38
N LYS A 277 -6.42 27.56 -7.08
CA LYS A 277 -6.41 27.56 -8.55
C LYS A 277 -5.36 26.58 -9.10
N GLU A 278 -4.22 26.50 -8.43
CA GLU A 278 -3.10 25.63 -8.77
C GLU A 278 -3.49 24.15 -8.61
N ALA A 279 -4.15 23.79 -7.51
CA ALA A 279 -4.66 22.43 -7.29
C ALA A 279 -5.67 22.03 -8.37
N ARG A 280 -6.65 22.89 -8.68
CA ARG A 280 -7.67 22.63 -9.72
C ARG A 280 -7.05 22.40 -11.09
N GLU A 281 -6.02 23.16 -11.44
CA GLU A 281 -5.30 22.98 -12.70
C GLU A 281 -4.56 21.63 -12.75
N LEU A 282 -3.90 21.23 -11.65
CA LEU A 282 -3.25 19.91 -11.55
C LEU A 282 -4.26 18.76 -11.61
N LEU A 283 -5.41 18.89 -10.93
CA LEU A 283 -6.50 17.91 -11.01
C LEU A 283 -7.00 17.71 -12.44
N ARG A 284 -7.24 18.81 -13.17
CA ARG A 284 -7.65 18.76 -14.59
C ARG A 284 -6.57 18.14 -15.47
N GLN A 285 -5.30 18.42 -15.22
CA GLN A 285 -4.19 17.79 -15.93
C GLN A 285 -4.11 16.28 -15.63
N GLY A 286 -4.20 15.90 -14.35
CA GLY A 286 -4.19 14.51 -13.90
C GLY A 286 -5.38 13.70 -14.40
N ALA A 287 -6.53 14.34 -14.65
CA ALA A 287 -7.67 13.69 -15.30
C ALA A 287 -7.54 13.61 -16.84
N GLY A 288 -6.56 14.29 -17.44
CA GLY A 288 -6.41 14.38 -18.90
C GLY A 288 -7.40 15.33 -19.59
N PHE A 289 -7.96 16.33 -18.87
CA PHE A 289 -9.02 17.21 -19.37
C PHE A 289 -8.61 18.04 -20.59
N LYS A 290 -7.35 18.48 -20.66
CA LYS A 290 -6.86 19.37 -21.75
C LYS A 290 -6.51 18.63 -23.04
N TYR A 291 -6.59 17.30 -23.05
CA TYR A 291 -6.19 16.46 -24.19
C TYR A 291 -7.40 15.91 -24.96
N GLN A 292 -8.56 16.57 -24.87
CA GLN A 292 -9.78 16.21 -25.60
C GLN A 292 -9.63 16.19 -27.13
N SER A 293 -8.51 16.71 -27.66
CA SER A 293 -8.24 16.82 -29.09
C SER A 293 -6.93 16.15 -29.52
N SER A 294 -6.42 15.14 -28.81
CA SER A 294 -5.28 14.38 -29.35
C SER A 294 -5.66 13.84 -30.73
N SER A 295 -4.84 14.21 -31.72
CA SER A 295 -4.93 13.67 -33.08
C SER A 295 -4.89 12.15 -33.03
N ALA A 296 -5.47 11.50 -34.04
CA ALA A 296 -5.26 10.07 -34.24
C ALA A 296 -3.76 9.77 -34.06
N GLN A 297 -3.42 8.76 -33.26
CA GLN A 297 -2.03 8.46 -33.01
C GLN A 297 -1.33 8.10 -34.31
N ASP A 298 -0.13 8.66 -34.50
CA ASP A 298 0.67 8.38 -35.67
C ASP A 298 1.14 6.92 -35.65
N ILE A 299 1.02 6.26 -36.80
CA ILE A 299 1.58 4.93 -37.02
C ILE A 299 3.10 5.04 -36.87
N GLN A 300 3.68 4.19 -36.04
CA GLN A 300 5.12 4.06 -35.86
C GLN A 300 5.64 2.86 -36.64
N THR A 301 6.56 3.14 -37.57
CA THR A 301 7.20 2.11 -38.39
C THR A 301 8.57 1.74 -37.84
N PHE A 302 8.78 0.46 -37.59
CA PHE A 302 10.04 -0.13 -37.15
C PHE A 302 10.59 -0.99 -38.26
N LEU A 303 11.60 -0.48 -38.96
CA LEU A 303 12.28 -1.22 -40.01
C LEU A 303 13.23 -2.25 -39.42
N ASN A 304 13.41 -3.37 -40.12
CA ASN A 304 14.40 -4.37 -39.78
C ASN A 304 15.81 -3.76 -39.82
N GLN A 305 16.67 -4.19 -38.90
CA GLN A 305 18.06 -3.74 -38.85
C GLN A 305 18.96 -4.93 -38.50
N PRO A 306 20.26 -4.91 -38.85
CA PRO A 306 21.18 -5.99 -38.52
C PRO A 306 21.26 -6.33 -37.03
N ASN A 307 20.97 -5.35 -36.15
CA ASN A 307 20.99 -5.51 -34.69
C ASN A 307 19.58 -5.66 -34.09
N GLY A 308 18.55 -5.89 -34.90
CA GLY A 308 17.14 -5.86 -34.50
C GLY A 308 16.57 -4.45 -34.37
N HIS A 309 15.31 -4.34 -33.93
CA HIS A 309 14.66 -3.04 -33.80
C HIS A 309 15.19 -2.23 -32.61
N PRO A 310 15.18 -0.88 -32.71
CA PRO A 310 15.50 -0.03 -31.57
C PRO A 310 14.44 -0.16 -30.47
N GLU A 311 14.84 0.07 -29.22
CA GLU A 311 13.91 0.12 -28.10
C GLU A 311 12.91 1.27 -28.29
N PHE A 312 11.62 0.93 -28.24
CA PHE A 312 10.55 1.91 -28.26
C PHE A 312 10.43 2.60 -26.89
N LYS A 313 10.54 3.93 -26.92
CA LYS A 313 10.38 4.79 -25.74
C LYS A 313 9.06 5.54 -25.85
N TYR A 314 7.99 4.88 -25.45
CA TYR A 314 6.69 5.52 -25.33
C TYR A 314 6.75 6.69 -24.34
N LYS A 315 6.26 7.85 -24.76
CA LYS A 315 6.02 9.01 -23.90
C LYS A 315 4.55 9.36 -24.03
N ASN A 316 3.79 9.03 -22.99
CA ASN A 316 2.41 9.47 -22.93
C ASN A 316 2.38 10.99 -22.74
N PRO A 317 1.68 11.76 -23.60
CA PRO A 317 1.42 13.17 -23.30
C PRO A 317 0.55 13.35 -22.05
N VAL A 318 -0.22 12.32 -21.66
CA VAL A 318 -1.17 12.35 -20.54
C VAL A 318 -0.88 11.23 -19.55
N GLU A 319 -0.15 11.51 -18.49
CA GLU A 319 -0.11 10.57 -17.37
C GLU A 319 -1.34 10.80 -16.49
N LEU A 320 -2.33 9.89 -16.58
CA LEU A 320 -3.48 9.93 -15.69
C LEU A 320 -3.02 9.77 -14.24
N ASP A 321 -3.39 10.72 -13.40
CA ASP A 321 -3.03 10.73 -11.99
C ASP A 321 -3.92 9.73 -11.22
N HIS A 322 -3.30 8.75 -10.56
CA HIS A 322 -4.05 7.68 -9.91
C HIS A 322 -4.93 8.18 -8.77
N GLY A 323 -4.49 9.19 -8.00
CA GLY A 323 -5.29 9.79 -6.94
C GLY A 323 -6.54 10.46 -7.50
N VAL A 324 -6.42 11.17 -8.63
CA VAL A 324 -7.57 11.78 -9.33
C VAL A 324 -8.52 10.72 -9.86
N ILE A 325 -8.00 9.64 -10.46
CA ILE A 325 -8.83 8.54 -10.96
C ILE A 325 -9.55 7.83 -9.80
N SER A 326 -8.88 7.60 -8.68
CA SER A 326 -9.47 7.03 -7.47
C SER A 326 -10.63 7.89 -6.96
N ALA A 327 -10.42 9.21 -6.88
CA ALA A 327 -11.43 10.17 -6.44
C ALA A 327 -12.68 10.19 -7.36
N LEU A 328 -12.47 10.20 -8.68
CA LEU A 328 -13.57 10.13 -9.65
C LEU A 328 -14.33 8.80 -9.56
N SER A 329 -13.62 7.70 -9.34
CA SER A 329 -14.21 6.37 -9.20
C SER A 329 -15.07 6.29 -7.95
N LEU A 330 -14.59 6.84 -6.81
CA LEU A 330 -15.36 6.97 -5.57
C LEU A 330 -16.67 7.71 -5.81
N LEU A 331 -16.61 8.94 -6.32
CA LEU A 331 -17.83 9.74 -6.52
C LEU A 331 -18.80 9.09 -7.50
N LYS A 332 -18.30 8.52 -8.61
CA LYS A 332 -19.17 7.83 -9.58
C LYS A 332 -19.85 6.59 -8.97
N GLY A 333 -19.20 5.92 -8.03
CA GLY A 333 -19.76 4.78 -7.31
C GLY A 333 -20.87 5.15 -6.32
N LEU A 334 -20.98 6.42 -5.91
CA LEU A 334 -21.97 6.89 -4.94
C LEU A 334 -23.28 7.33 -5.60
N GLY A 335 -23.23 7.88 -6.82
CA GLY A 335 -24.41 8.36 -7.52
C GLY A 335 -24.07 9.36 -8.63
N THR A 336 -25.09 10.07 -9.10
CA THR A 336 -24.95 11.18 -10.05
C THR A 336 -24.37 12.43 -9.36
N PRO A 337 -23.76 13.38 -10.09
CA PRO A 337 -23.24 14.61 -9.48
C PRO A 337 -24.34 15.45 -8.82
N HIS A 338 -25.58 15.36 -9.32
CA HIS A 338 -26.72 16.08 -8.75
C HIS A 338 -27.10 15.53 -7.38
N GLU A 339 -27.23 14.20 -7.25
CA GLU A 339 -27.54 13.53 -5.97
C GLU A 339 -26.45 13.80 -4.94
N ILE A 340 -25.17 13.75 -5.35
CA ILE A 340 -24.03 14.00 -4.46
C ILE A 340 -24.05 15.43 -3.91
N LYS A 341 -24.34 16.43 -4.75
CA LYS A 341 -24.37 17.85 -4.32
C LYS A 341 -25.56 18.20 -3.42
N GLN A 342 -26.64 17.43 -3.47
CA GLN A 342 -27.88 17.73 -2.75
C GLN A 342 -28.04 16.98 -1.43
N ASN A 343 -27.28 15.92 -1.21
CA ASN A 343 -27.37 15.12 0.00
C ASN A 343 -26.16 15.36 0.92
N ASP A 344 -26.42 15.99 2.06
CA ASP A 344 -25.42 16.30 3.09
C ASP A 344 -24.69 15.06 3.62
N GLU A 345 -25.28 13.86 3.50
CA GLU A 345 -24.63 12.59 3.86
C GLU A 345 -23.37 12.31 3.02
N TYR A 346 -23.23 12.93 1.85
CA TYR A 346 -22.06 12.75 0.98
C TYR A 346 -20.90 13.69 1.28
N VAL A 347 -21.04 14.65 2.19
CA VAL A 347 -19.97 15.62 2.52
C VAL A 347 -18.67 14.89 2.90
N GLY A 348 -18.74 13.88 3.77
CA GLY A 348 -17.56 13.10 4.15
C GLY A 348 -16.90 12.36 2.98
N TYR A 349 -17.70 11.83 2.04
CA TYR A 349 -17.17 11.18 0.85
C TYR A 349 -16.51 12.16 -0.13
N ILE A 350 -17.04 13.38 -0.25
CA ILE A 350 -16.43 14.45 -1.05
C ILE A 350 -15.06 14.82 -0.47
N LEU A 351 -14.95 14.91 0.86
CA LEU A 351 -13.68 15.15 1.55
C LEU A 351 -12.68 13.99 1.33
N CYS A 352 -13.14 12.73 1.37
CA CYS A 352 -12.32 11.57 1.02
C CYS A 352 -11.80 11.68 -0.42
N ALA A 353 -12.69 11.93 -1.39
CA ALA A 353 -12.32 12.07 -2.79
C ALA A 353 -11.29 13.20 -3.01
N ARG A 354 -11.46 14.33 -2.32
CA ARG A 354 -10.50 15.44 -2.36
C ARG A 354 -9.14 15.06 -1.78
N ALA A 355 -9.11 14.35 -0.65
CA ALA A 355 -7.86 13.84 -0.06
C ALA A 355 -7.12 12.91 -1.03
N MET A 356 -7.85 11.95 -1.64
CA MET A 356 -7.30 11.06 -2.66
C MET A 356 -6.79 11.84 -3.87
N ALA A 357 -7.52 12.83 -4.37
CA ALA A 357 -7.14 13.55 -5.57
C ALA A 357 -5.89 14.43 -5.37
N LEU A 358 -5.65 14.88 -4.13
CA LEU A 358 -4.51 15.72 -3.79
C LEU A 358 -3.23 14.94 -3.48
N HIS A 359 -3.32 13.70 -2.99
CA HIS A 359 -2.17 13.06 -2.32
C HIS A 359 -0.93 12.85 -3.20
N ASN A 360 -1.10 12.64 -4.51
CA ASN A 360 -0.01 12.29 -5.40
C ASN A 360 0.75 13.50 -6.01
N PHE A 361 0.23 14.73 -5.93
CA PHE A 361 0.86 15.86 -6.63
C PHE A 361 2.14 16.35 -5.94
N LYS A 362 3.25 16.35 -6.68
CA LYS A 362 4.58 16.80 -6.22
C LYS A 362 4.74 18.31 -6.04
N ALA A 363 3.80 19.11 -6.51
CA ALA A 363 3.83 20.57 -6.35
C ALA A 363 3.68 20.95 -4.87
N SER A 364 4.29 22.05 -4.41
CA SER A 364 4.00 22.60 -3.08
C SER A 364 2.69 23.39 -3.14
N LEU A 365 1.58 22.75 -2.77
CA LEU A 365 0.26 23.36 -2.77
C LEU A 365 -0.05 24.01 -1.42
N LYS A 366 -0.86 25.07 -1.44
CA LYS A 366 -1.40 25.66 -0.19
C LYS A 366 -2.40 24.70 0.47
N ASP A 367 -2.97 23.80 -0.31
CA ASP A 367 -3.94 22.78 0.08
C ASP A 367 -3.31 21.65 0.92
N TYR A 368 -2.01 21.72 1.24
CA TYR A 368 -1.31 20.78 2.12
C TYR A 368 -1.08 21.32 3.53
N VAL A 369 -1.91 22.27 3.95
CA VAL A 369 -1.95 22.77 5.32
C VAL A 369 -2.95 21.92 6.10
N PHE A 370 -2.54 21.36 7.24
CA PHE A 370 -3.39 20.47 8.05
C PHE A 370 -4.73 21.13 8.40
N LYS A 371 -4.72 22.41 8.76
CA LYS A 371 -5.93 23.18 9.07
C LYS A 371 -6.93 23.26 7.91
N GLU A 372 -6.45 23.29 6.66
CA GLU A 372 -7.30 23.53 5.49
C GLU A 372 -7.80 22.22 4.85
N GLN A 373 -6.95 21.19 4.82
CA GLN A 373 -7.28 19.88 4.25
C GLN A 373 -6.70 18.76 5.14
N PRO A 374 -7.25 18.57 6.36
CA PRO A 374 -6.66 17.66 7.35
C PRO A 374 -6.60 16.21 6.87
N LEU A 375 -7.61 15.74 6.14
CA LEU A 375 -7.62 14.39 5.56
C LEU A 375 -6.58 14.20 4.47
N ALA A 376 -6.36 15.20 3.60
CA ALA A 376 -5.35 15.14 2.55
C ALA A 376 -3.94 15.14 3.15
N PHE A 377 -3.69 16.05 4.09
CA PHE A 377 -2.44 16.11 4.84
C PHE A 377 -2.14 14.78 5.51
N PHE A 378 -3.14 14.22 6.21
CA PHE A 378 -2.98 12.99 6.96
C PHE A 378 -2.74 11.80 6.02
N LEU A 379 -3.51 11.65 4.94
CA LEU A 379 -3.28 10.61 3.93
C LEU A 379 -1.85 10.68 3.37
N MET A 380 -1.38 11.86 2.98
CA MET A 380 -0.02 12.04 2.45
C MET A 380 1.07 11.69 3.47
N LEU A 381 0.87 12.06 4.74
CA LEU A 381 1.81 11.70 5.80
C LEU A 381 1.87 10.18 5.96
N ILE A 382 0.73 9.49 6.02
CA ILE A 382 0.67 8.05 6.28
C ILE A 382 1.17 7.24 5.07
N ASP A 383 0.77 7.60 3.86
CA ASP A 383 1.28 6.98 2.62
C ASP A 383 2.82 7.04 2.57
N GLU A 384 3.39 8.21 2.87
CA GLU A 384 4.84 8.39 2.82
C GLU A 384 5.58 7.75 4.01
N LEU A 385 4.93 7.56 5.15
CA LEU A 385 5.48 6.80 6.27
C LEU A 385 5.41 5.28 6.03
N GLN A 386 4.44 4.82 5.25
CA GLN A 386 4.26 3.40 4.90
C GLN A 386 5.33 2.94 3.91
N GLU A 387 6.56 2.71 4.38
CA GLU A 387 7.67 2.22 3.55
C GLU A 387 8.06 0.76 3.85
N TRP A 388 7.67 0.22 5.02
CA TRP A 388 7.98 -1.16 5.38
C TRP A 388 7.18 -2.16 4.55
N GLY A 389 7.69 -3.38 4.41
CA GLY A 389 6.99 -4.45 3.68
C GLY A 389 6.92 -4.22 2.16
N ARG A 390 7.39 -3.08 1.64
CA ARG A 390 7.37 -2.78 0.20
C ARG A 390 8.32 -3.73 -0.55
N PRO A 391 7.78 -4.58 -1.45
CA PRO A 391 8.62 -5.53 -2.17
C PRO A 391 9.41 -4.85 -3.28
N ILE A 392 10.65 -5.27 -3.41
CA ILE A 392 11.52 -5.00 -4.55
C ILE A 392 11.38 -6.20 -5.48
N PRO A 393 10.82 -6.04 -6.68
CA PRO A 393 10.83 -7.09 -7.69
C PRO A 393 12.28 -7.37 -8.10
N VAL A 394 12.80 -8.52 -7.71
CA VAL A 394 14.09 -8.99 -8.20
C VAL A 394 13.87 -9.76 -9.48
N GLN A 395 14.41 -9.26 -10.58
CA GLN A 395 14.42 -9.98 -11.84
C GLN A 395 15.47 -11.11 -11.76
N ILE A 396 15.04 -12.33 -11.50
CA ILE A 396 15.97 -13.47 -11.29
C ILE A 396 16.52 -14.00 -12.63
N ARG A 397 15.68 -14.05 -13.68
CA ARG A 397 16.08 -14.45 -15.05
C ARG A 397 15.17 -13.81 -16.10
N ASP A 398 15.75 -13.40 -17.23
CA ASP A 398 15.03 -13.03 -18.47
C ASP A 398 14.53 -14.30 -19.17
N THR A 399 13.55 -14.99 -18.59
CA THR A 399 12.79 -16.02 -19.32
C THR A 399 11.45 -15.43 -19.73
N TYR A 400 11.16 -15.50 -21.03
CA TYR A 400 10.13 -14.74 -21.77
C TYR A 400 8.72 -14.66 -21.15
N PHE A 401 8.36 -15.53 -20.20
CA PHE A 401 7.04 -15.56 -19.54
C PHE A 401 7.07 -15.91 -18.04
N THR A 402 8.24 -16.20 -17.45
CA THR A 402 8.35 -16.59 -16.04
C THR A 402 9.40 -15.73 -15.38
N THR A 403 9.04 -14.51 -15.04
CA THR A 403 9.84 -13.76 -14.08
C THR A 403 9.59 -14.43 -12.72
N GLU A 404 10.46 -15.34 -12.29
CA GLU A 404 10.49 -15.69 -10.87
C GLU A 404 10.83 -14.39 -10.13
N LEU A 405 9.86 -13.88 -9.39
CA LEU A 405 9.98 -12.68 -8.60
C LEU A 405 10.22 -13.10 -7.16
N THR A 406 11.40 -12.82 -6.63
CA THR A 406 11.57 -12.81 -5.16
C THR A 406 11.19 -11.43 -4.67
N LYS A 407 10.20 -11.35 -3.77
CA LYS A 407 9.92 -10.13 -3.00
C LYS A 407 11.05 -9.97 -1.97
N VAL A 408 11.86 -8.92 -2.10
CA VAL A 408 12.84 -8.52 -1.07
C VAL A 408 12.46 -7.14 -0.57
N THR A 409 12.42 -6.93 0.74
CA THR A 409 12.01 -5.66 1.37
C THR A 409 13.21 -4.81 1.74
N LEU A 410 13.16 -3.50 1.47
CA LEU A 410 14.23 -2.57 1.87
C LEU A 410 14.17 -2.26 3.37
N LEU A 411 12.94 -2.13 3.88
CA LEU A 411 12.58 -1.83 5.26
C LEU A 411 11.58 -2.88 5.73
N ASP A 412 11.88 -3.53 6.86
CA ASP A 412 11.02 -4.60 7.40
C ASP A 412 10.04 -4.07 8.45
N GLU A 413 10.43 -2.99 9.15
CA GLU A 413 9.67 -2.41 10.24
C GLU A 413 9.97 -0.92 10.40
N LEU A 414 9.11 -0.25 11.16
CA LEU A 414 9.30 1.11 11.62
C LEU A 414 9.16 1.16 13.15
N LEU A 415 9.92 2.04 13.80
CA LEU A 415 9.75 2.32 15.23
C LEU A 415 9.08 3.69 15.40
N LEU A 416 8.00 3.74 16.18
CA LEU A 416 7.23 4.94 16.48
C LEU A 416 7.26 5.23 17.98
N SER A 417 7.75 6.41 18.37
CA SER A 417 7.60 6.96 19.72
C SER A 417 6.46 7.97 19.72
N LEU A 418 5.34 7.66 20.39
CA LEU A 418 4.18 8.55 20.43
C LEU A 418 4.42 9.82 21.24
N ASP A 419 5.19 9.74 22.34
CA ASP A 419 5.41 10.87 23.25
C ASP A 419 6.10 12.06 22.53
N GLU A 420 6.98 11.75 21.57
CA GLU A 420 7.71 12.73 20.74
C GLU A 420 7.17 12.82 19.31
N PHE A 421 6.12 12.05 19.00
CA PHE A 421 5.62 11.77 17.65
C PHE A 421 6.75 11.57 16.62
N SER A 422 7.69 10.70 16.99
CA SER A 422 8.96 10.47 16.30
C SER A 422 9.01 9.09 15.66
N TRP A 423 9.42 9.06 14.40
CA TRP A 423 9.46 7.87 13.54
C TRP A 423 10.92 7.52 13.27
N LEU A 424 11.29 6.24 13.35
CA LEU A 424 12.62 5.76 13.04
C LEU A 424 12.55 4.64 12.00
N MET A 425 13.12 4.92 10.83
CA MET A 425 13.23 3.99 9.70
C MET A 425 14.67 3.51 9.57
N GLN A 426 14.88 2.22 9.83
CA GLN A 426 16.21 1.60 9.79
C GLN A 426 16.35 0.67 8.59
N PHE A 427 17.05 1.13 7.55
CA PHE A 427 17.33 0.32 6.37
C PHE A 427 18.47 -0.65 6.70
N LYS A 428 18.16 -1.92 6.97
CA LYS A 428 19.15 -2.95 7.38
C LYS A 428 19.44 -4.00 6.31
N ASN A 429 18.54 -4.18 5.33
CA ASN A 429 18.63 -5.26 4.36
C ASN A 429 19.68 -4.96 3.26
N GLN A 430 20.91 -5.45 3.43
CA GLN A 430 21.99 -5.22 2.46
C GLN A 430 21.69 -5.81 1.07
N GLN A 431 21.04 -6.98 1.02
CA GLN A 431 20.68 -7.62 -0.24
C GLN A 431 19.71 -6.73 -1.04
N ALA A 432 18.66 -6.21 -0.38
CA ALA A 432 17.74 -5.26 -0.97
C ALA A 432 18.45 -4.01 -1.51
N LYS A 433 19.34 -3.42 -0.71
CA LYS A 433 20.11 -2.24 -1.10
C LYS A 433 20.96 -2.49 -2.34
N ASP A 434 21.67 -3.61 -2.39
CA ASP A 434 22.53 -3.97 -3.51
C ASP A 434 21.70 -4.17 -4.79
N LEU A 435 20.55 -4.85 -4.68
CA LEU A 435 19.63 -5.11 -5.79
C LEU A 435 19.04 -3.83 -6.38
N MET A 436 18.66 -2.87 -5.53
CA MET A 436 18.10 -1.60 -5.97
C MET A 436 19.14 -0.57 -6.39
N LYS A 437 20.43 -0.83 -6.12
CA LYS A 437 21.48 0.21 -6.09
C LYS A 437 21.04 1.38 -5.20
N PHE A 438 20.55 1.04 -4.01
CA PHE A 438 19.96 1.98 -3.07
C PHE A 438 20.93 3.13 -2.75
N ASN A 439 20.45 4.35 -2.94
CA ASN A 439 21.19 5.57 -2.64
C ASN A 439 20.44 6.31 -1.52
N PHE A 440 20.96 6.16 -0.29
CA PHE A 440 20.34 6.75 0.90
C PHE A 440 20.18 8.27 0.80
N ASN A 441 21.18 8.98 0.26
CA ASN A 441 21.11 10.44 0.13
C ASN A 441 20.03 10.88 -0.85
N LEU A 442 19.88 10.17 -1.97
CA LEU A 442 18.81 10.46 -2.93
C LEU A 442 17.44 10.18 -2.30
N PHE A 443 17.27 9.01 -1.68
CA PHE A 443 16.04 8.63 -0.99
C PHE A 443 15.65 9.65 0.08
N SER A 444 16.58 10.04 0.95
CA SER A 444 16.33 11.01 2.02
C SER A 444 15.96 12.39 1.47
N ASN A 445 16.67 12.86 0.43
CA ASN A 445 16.35 14.12 -0.23
C ASN A 445 14.96 14.11 -0.87
N ASP A 446 14.54 12.98 -1.45
CA ASP A 446 13.22 12.84 -2.02
C ASP A 446 12.15 12.84 -0.92
N LYS A 447 12.35 12.12 0.19
CA LYS A 447 11.46 12.19 1.37
C LYS A 447 11.39 13.61 1.94
N LYS A 448 12.51 14.33 2.05
CA LYS A 448 12.53 15.75 2.50
C LYS A 448 11.72 16.65 1.60
N LYS A 449 11.85 16.52 0.28
CA LYS A 449 11.04 17.29 -0.68
C LYS A 449 9.56 16.95 -0.54
N THR A 450 9.25 15.67 -0.41
CA THR A 450 7.89 15.17 -0.24
C THR A 450 7.25 15.73 1.03
N PHE A 451 7.89 15.58 2.18
CA PHE A 451 7.37 16.04 3.48
C PHE A 451 7.42 17.56 3.63
N GLY A 452 8.40 18.23 3.01
CA GLY A 452 8.46 19.70 3.02
C GLY A 452 7.31 20.40 2.28
N ARG A 453 6.44 19.63 1.60
CA ARG A 453 5.16 20.12 1.06
C ARG A 453 4.08 20.24 2.13
N LEU A 454 4.16 19.44 3.18
CA LEU A 454 3.20 19.40 4.27
C LEU A 454 3.45 20.56 5.22
N LYS A 455 2.36 21.18 5.70
CA LYS A 455 2.42 22.26 6.70
C LYS A 455 1.52 21.90 7.87
N SER A 456 2.15 21.46 8.96
CA SER A 456 1.52 21.09 10.23
C SER A 456 0.72 22.25 10.82
N GLY A 457 1.29 23.46 10.81
CA GLY A 457 0.72 24.61 11.51
C GLY A 457 0.71 24.38 13.02
N ASP A 458 -0.13 25.13 13.75
CA ASP A 458 -0.10 25.07 15.23
C ASP A 458 -0.97 23.93 15.82
N LEU A 459 -1.77 23.27 14.97
CA LEU A 459 -2.77 22.26 15.35
C LEU A 459 -2.28 20.82 15.18
N PHE A 460 -1.19 20.60 14.45
CA PHE A 460 -0.63 19.26 14.26
C PHE A 460 0.72 19.20 14.97
N PRO A 461 1.00 18.15 15.75
CA PRO A 461 2.27 18.04 16.46
C PRO A 461 3.44 18.01 15.49
N GLU A 462 4.55 18.62 15.91
CA GLU A 462 5.82 18.49 15.20
C GLU A 462 6.14 17.01 15.04
N THR A 463 6.41 16.59 13.80
CA THR A 463 6.69 15.18 13.50
C THR A 463 8.15 15.04 13.11
N THR A 464 8.88 14.21 13.85
CA THR A 464 10.28 13.93 13.54
C THR A 464 10.39 12.57 12.83
N ILE A 465 11.08 12.52 11.69
CA ILE A 465 11.36 11.29 10.96
C ILE A 465 12.87 11.11 10.86
N ASN A 466 13.37 10.08 11.54
CA ASN A 466 14.76 9.68 11.56
C ASN A 466 14.99 8.54 10.57
N LEU A 467 15.86 8.76 9.60
CA LEU A 467 16.25 7.78 8.60
C LEU A 467 17.67 7.29 8.92
N GLN A 468 17.89 5.97 8.88
CA GLN A 468 19.21 5.39 9.14
C GLN A 468 19.57 4.31 8.11
N ASP A 469 20.73 4.47 7.46
CA ASP A 469 21.35 3.45 6.63
C ASP A 469 22.30 2.60 7.48
N ILE A 470 21.94 1.34 7.72
CA ILE A 470 22.68 0.45 8.61
C ILE A 470 23.36 -0.68 7.83
N LYS A 471 24.66 -0.87 8.06
CA LYS A 471 25.43 -2.04 7.61
C LYS A 471 25.53 -3.07 8.72
N ILE A 472 25.17 -4.31 8.42
CA ILE A 472 25.36 -5.43 9.33
C ILE A 472 26.73 -6.06 9.05
N ILE A 473 27.68 -5.92 9.98
CA ILE A 473 29.00 -6.54 9.92
C ILE A 473 28.98 -7.80 10.77
N LYS A 474 29.37 -8.95 10.18
CA LYS A 474 29.50 -10.22 10.90
C LYS A 474 30.94 -10.35 11.42
N GLU A 475 31.14 -10.17 12.72
CA GLU A 475 32.43 -10.39 13.39
C GLU A 475 32.29 -11.52 14.41
N LYS A 476 33.06 -12.61 14.25
CA LYS A 476 33.21 -13.66 15.29
C LYS A 476 31.88 -14.13 15.92
N LYS A 477 30.87 -14.42 15.09
CA LYS A 477 29.49 -14.85 15.44
C LYS A 477 28.54 -13.76 15.96
N GLU A 478 29.01 -12.56 16.25
CA GLU A 478 28.16 -11.43 16.59
C GLU A 478 27.81 -10.62 15.34
N LYS A 479 26.56 -10.16 15.26
CA LYS A 479 26.12 -9.17 14.28
C LYS A 479 26.28 -7.79 14.91
N LYS A 480 27.19 -6.98 14.39
CA LYS A 480 27.29 -5.57 14.76
C LYS A 480 26.57 -4.73 13.72
N GLU A 481 25.67 -3.87 14.18
CA GLU A 481 25.01 -2.85 13.36
C GLU A 481 25.88 -1.59 13.35
N ASN A 482 26.22 -1.10 12.17
CA ASN A 482 26.97 0.14 11.99
C ASN A 482 26.15 1.12 11.15
N ILE A 483 25.82 2.28 11.71
CA ILE A 483 25.11 3.35 11.00
C ILE A 483 26.12 4.00 10.03
N ILE A 484 25.91 3.85 8.73
CA ILE A 484 26.77 4.42 7.69
C ILE A 484 26.36 5.86 7.38
N ALA A 485 25.05 6.10 7.36
CA ALA A 485 24.46 7.41 7.08
C ALA A 485 23.17 7.55 7.89
N GLN A 486 22.84 8.79 8.23
CA GLN A 486 21.60 9.13 8.91
C GLN A 486 21.09 10.48 8.42
N ASP A 487 19.79 10.68 8.50
CA ASP A 487 19.17 11.96 8.21
C ASP A 487 17.93 12.15 9.08
N THR A 488 17.56 13.41 9.31
CA THR A 488 16.38 13.78 10.09
C THR A 488 15.53 14.76 9.28
N ILE A 489 14.22 14.51 9.29
CA ILE A 489 13.19 15.34 8.66
C ILE A 489 12.26 15.79 9.77
N ILE A 490 11.94 17.08 9.79
CA ILE A 490 10.99 17.69 10.74
C ILE A 490 9.86 18.30 9.90
N ILE A 491 8.61 18.00 10.26
CA ILE A 491 7.39 18.45 9.57
C ILE A 491 6.61 19.39 10.47
#